data_AF-A0A7Y8WRW2-F1
#
_entry.id   AF-A0A7Y8WRW2-F1
#
_cell.length_a   1.000
_cell.length_b   1.000
_cell.length_c   1.000
_cell.angle_alpha   90.00
_cell.angle_beta   90.00
_cell.angle_gamma   90.00
#
_symmetry.space_group_name_H-M   'P 1'
#
loop_
_entity.id
_entity.type
_entity.pdbx_description
1 polymer ?
#
loop_
_entity_poly.entity_id
_entity_poly.type
_entity_poly.pdbx_seq_one_letter_code
_entity_poly.pdbx_strand_id
1 'polypeptide(L)' 'MTANIFKGKKEEEKNNLEEILEHSIEVEEDLMRSYLITAERIHDDDELKERLENFAEGNAKRTKQLIDELNENRE' A
#
# COMPACT_ATOMS: atom_id res chain seq x y z
N MET A 1 -30.79 -21.68 -11.97
CA MET A 1 -30.39 -21.36 -10.56
C MET A 1 -28.88 -21.24 -10.36
N THR A 2 -28.03 -21.66 -11.31
CA THR A 2 -26.56 -21.63 -11.18
C THR A 2 -25.91 -20.27 -11.41
N ALA A 3 -26.38 -19.45 -12.35
CA ALA A 3 -25.73 -18.18 -12.70
C ALA A 3 -25.65 -17.14 -11.55
N ASN A 4 -26.67 -17.08 -10.68
CA ASN A 4 -26.69 -16.14 -9.56
C ASN A 4 -25.66 -16.49 -8.46
N ILE A 5 -25.36 -17.77 -8.28
CA ILE A 5 -24.39 -18.23 -7.26
C ILE A 5 -22.97 -17.85 -7.68
N PHE A 6 -22.64 -18.02 -8.97
CA PHE A 6 -21.33 -17.63 -9.50
C PHE A 6 -21.12 -16.11 -9.54
N LYS A 7 -22.19 -15.33 -9.66
CA LYS A 7 -22.11 -13.86 -9.62
C LYS A 7 -21.81 -13.36 -8.20
N GLY A 8 -22.51 -13.87 -7.19
CA GLY A 8 -22.30 -13.49 -5.79
C GLY A 8 -20.89 -13.82 -5.28
N LYS A 9 -20.33 -14.96 -5.70
CA LYS A 9 -18.96 -15.35 -5.32
C LYS A 9 -17.88 -14.44 -5.92
N LYS A 10 -18.06 -13.98 -7.16
CA LYS A 10 -17.14 -13.00 -7.79
C LYS A 10 -17.21 -11.62 -7.14
N GLU A 11 -18.40 -11.17 -6.74
CA GLU A 11 -18.57 -9.91 -6.03
C GLU A 11 -17.92 -9.96 -4.64
N GLU A 12 -18.04 -11.08 -3.93
CA GLU A 12 -17.37 -11.29 -2.63
C GLU A 12 -15.84 -11.33 -2.76
N GLU A 13 -15.31 -12.04 -3.76
CA GLU A 13 -13.87 -12.08 -4.06
C GLU A 13 -13.30 -10.69 -4.42
N LYS A 14 -14.07 -9.90 -5.18
CA LYS A 14 -13.71 -8.52 -5.53
C LYS A 14 -13.64 -7.61 -4.30
N ASN A 15 -14.65 -7.66 -3.43
CA ASN A 15 -14.68 -6.87 -2.20
C ASN A 15 -13.52 -7.22 -1.25
N ASN A 16 -13.21 -8.52 -1.09
CA ASN A 16 -12.08 -8.96 -0.28
C ASN A 16 -10.74 -8.45 -0.82
N LEU A 17 -10.58 -8.39 -2.15
CA LEU A 17 -9.37 -7.85 -2.77
C LEU A 17 -9.25 -6.34 -2.55
N GLU A 18 -10.34 -5.59 -2.69
CA GLU A 18 -10.37 -4.14 -2.42
C GLU A 18 -9.96 -3.84 -0.97
N GLU A 19 -10.51 -4.57 0.01
CA GLU A 19 -10.15 -4.42 1.42
C GLU A 19 -8.65 -4.68 1.68
N ILE A 20 -8.08 -5.71 1.03
CA ILE A 20 -6.64 -6.02 1.16
C ILE A 20 -5.78 -4.91 0.56
N LEU A 21 -6.17 -4.36 -0.59
CA LEU A 21 -5.43 -3.28 -1.26
C LEU A 21 -5.49 -1.99 -0.46
N GLU A 22 -6.66 -1.62 0.05
CA GLU A 22 -6.85 -0.46 0.92
C GLU A 22 -6.00 -0.57 2.19
N HIS A 23 -6.05 -1.72 2.86
CA HIS A 23 -5.23 -1.95 4.05
C HIS A 23 -3.72 -1.89 3.72
N SER A 24 -3.30 -2.43 2.58
CA SER A 24 -1.89 -2.38 2.17
C SER A 24 -1.43 -0.95 1.89
N ILE A 25 -2.28 -0.10 1.30
CA ILE A 25 -2.00 1.33 1.07
C ILE A 25 -1.75 2.02 2.41
N GLU A 26 -2.61 1.81 3.41
CA GLU A 26 -2.45 2.39 4.75
C GLU A 26 -1.13 1.99 5.40
N VAL A 27 -0.77 0.69 5.33
CA VAL A 27 0.48 0.17 5.89
C VAL A 27 1.71 0.80 5.19
N GLU A 28 1.69 0.91 3.86
CA GLU A 28 2.79 1.52 3.11
C GLU A 28 2.96 3.00 3.48
N GLU A 29 1.87 3.76 3.62
CA GLU A 29 1.94 5.16 4.04
C GLU A 29 2.42 5.32 5.49
N ASP A 30 2.00 4.45 6.40
CA ASP A 30 2.43 4.47 7.81
C ASP A 30 3.94 4.19 7.93
N LEU A 31 4.44 3.22 7.17
CA LEU A 31 5.88 2.92 7.09
C LEU A 31 6.66 4.09 6.49
N MET A 32 6.18 4.66 5.39
CA MET A 32 6.78 5.83 4.75
C MET A 32 6.94 6.98 5.75
N ARG A 33 5.85 7.35 6.44
CA ARG A 33 5.86 8.43 7.45
C ARG A 33 6.81 8.10 8.60
N SER A 34 6.82 6.85 9.06
CA SER A 34 7.71 6.40 10.14
C SER A 34 9.19 6.52 9.76
N TYR A 35 9.55 6.13 8.55
CA TYR A 35 10.94 6.23 8.09
C TYR A 35 11.39 7.68 7.89
N LEU A 36 10.55 8.54 7.31
CA LEU A 36 10.86 9.98 7.16
C LEU A 36 11.08 10.66 8.51
N ILE A 37 10.15 10.47 9.46
CA ILE A 37 10.28 11.04 10.82
C ILE A 37 11.54 10.51 11.51
N THR A 38 11.88 9.24 11.30
CA THR A 38 13.08 8.66 11.90
C THR A 38 14.35 9.22 11.25
N ALA A 39 14.38 9.36 9.93
CA ALA A 39 15.49 9.94 9.18
C ALA A 39 15.78 11.39 9.62
N GLU A 40 14.73 12.19 9.83
CA GLU A 40 14.85 13.58 10.33
C GLU A 40 15.51 13.68 11.72
N ARG A 41 15.40 12.62 12.54
CA ARG A 41 15.97 12.57 13.91
C ARG A 41 17.39 12.04 13.96
N ILE A 42 17.91 11.51 12.85
CA ILE A 42 19.29 11.02 12.77
C ILE A 42 20.20 12.18 12.37
N HIS A 43 21.16 12.49 13.22
CA HIS A 43 22.10 13.59 13.02
C HIS A 43 23.57 13.13 12.89
N ASP A 44 23.87 11.91 13.36
CA ASP A 44 25.25 11.41 13.48
C ASP A 44 25.55 10.23 12.53
N ASP A 45 24.59 9.85 11.67
CA ASP A 45 24.72 8.72 10.74
C ASP A 45 23.99 9.02 9.42
N ASP A 46 24.70 9.73 8.54
CA ASP A 46 24.18 10.13 7.22
C ASP A 46 23.82 8.91 6.34
N GLU A 47 24.54 7.80 6.49
CA GLU A 47 24.28 6.59 5.70
C GLU A 47 22.96 5.94 6.14
N LEU A 48 22.70 5.85 7.44
CA LEU A 48 21.42 5.35 7.94
C LEU A 48 20.26 6.27 7.57
N LYS A 49 20.47 7.59 7.63
CA LYS A 49 19.49 8.56 7.18
C LYS A 49 19.11 8.34 5.71
N GLU A 50 20.10 8.24 4.83
CA GLU A 50 19.88 7.99 3.40
C GLU A 50 19.13 6.67 3.16
N ARG A 51 19.48 5.59 3.89
CA ARG A 51 18.76 4.32 3.79
C ARG A 51 17.29 4.43 4.20
N LEU A 52 16.97 5.19 5.25
CA LEU A 52 15.58 5.42 5.68
C LEU A 52 14.79 6.25 4.66
N GLU A 53 15.40 7.28 4.08
CA GLU A 53 14.79 8.06 2.99
C GLU A 53 14.51 7.18 1.77
N ASN A 54 15.46 6.30 1.39
CA ASN A 54 15.27 5.32 0.33
C ASN A 54 14.14 4.32 0.61
N PHE A 55 13.98 3.87 1.87
CA PHE A 55 12.84 3.03 2.23
C PHE A 55 11.52 3.77 2.06
N ALA A 56 11.43 5.02 2.50
CA ALA A 56 10.25 5.86 2.35
C ALA A 56 9.89 6.10 0.88
N GLU A 57 10.86 6.38 0.00
CA GLU A 57 10.62 6.46 -1.45
C GLU A 57 10.09 5.14 -2.02
N GLY A 58 10.65 4.02 -1.55
CA GLY A 58 10.17 2.69 -1.90
C GLY A 58 8.71 2.45 -1.49
N ASN A 59 8.31 2.90 -0.29
CA ASN A 59 6.92 2.86 0.15
C ASN A 59 6.04 3.72 -0.77
N ALA A 60 6.42 4.96 -1.05
CA ALA A 60 5.65 5.86 -1.93
C ALA A 60 5.40 5.26 -3.32
N LYS A 61 6.41 4.61 -3.89
CA LYS A 61 6.28 3.91 -5.17
C LYS A 61 5.27 2.76 -5.10
N ARG A 62 5.31 1.96 -4.04
CA ARG A 62 4.36 0.85 -3.85
C ARG A 62 2.95 1.35 -3.57
N THR A 63 2.79 2.39 -2.76
CA THR A 63 1.49 3.07 -2.55
C THR A 63 0.86 3.47 -3.87
N LYS A 64 1.62 4.09 -4.77
CA LYS A 64 1.12 4.46 -6.10
C LYS A 64 0.66 3.24 -6.89
N GLN A 65 1.46 2.18 -6.93
CA GLN A 65 1.12 0.94 -7.64
C GLN A 65 -0.16 0.30 -7.06
N LEU A 66 -0.31 0.27 -5.73
CA LEU A 66 -1.51 -0.26 -5.08
C LEU A 66 -2.76 0.58 -5.38
N ILE A 67 -2.63 1.91 -5.43
CA ILE A 67 -3.72 2.81 -5.83
C ILE A 67 -4.12 2.55 -7.29
N ASP A 68 -3.16 2.38 -8.18
CA ASP A 68 -3.42 2.08 -9.59
C ASP A 68 -4.22 0.75 -9.70
N GLU A 69 -3.80 -0.30 -9.00
CA GLU A 69 -4.51 -1.60 -8.95
C GLU A 69 -5.90 -1.51 -8.30
N LEU A 70 -6.05 -0.70 -7.25
CA LEU A 70 -7.35 -0.49 -6.59
C LEU A 70 -8.33 0.22 -7.54
N ASN A 71 -7.84 1.18 -8.32
CA ASN A 71 -8.66 1.89 -9.31
C ASN A 71 -9.05 0.97 -10.47
N GLU A 72 -8.12 0.16 -10.99
CA GLU A 72 -8.42 -0.83 -12.03
C GLU A 72 -9.45 -1.87 -11.54
N ASN A 73 -9.40 -2.26 -10.26
CA ASN A 73 -10.41 -3.14 -9.70
C ASN A 73 -11.78 -2.47 -9.59
N ARG A 74 -11.87 -1.16 -9.31
CA ARG A 74 -13.14 -0.46 -9.14
C ARG A 74 -13.88 -0.16 -10.44
N GLU A 75 -13.20 -0.15 -11.59
CA GLU A 75 -13.79 -0.05 -12.93
C GLU A 75 -14.56 -1.35 -13.35
#